data_AF-A0A2M8Z675-F1
#
_entry.id   AF-A0A2M8Z675-F1
#
_cell.length_a   1.000
_cell.length_b   1.000
_cell.length_c   1.000
_cell.angle_alpha   90.00
_cell.angle_beta   90.00
_cell.angle_gamma   90.00
#
_symmetry.space_group_name_H-M   'P 1'
#
loop_
_entity.id
_entity.type
_entity.pdbx_description
1 polymer ?
#
loop_
_entity_poly.entity_id
_entity_poly.type
_entity_poly.pdbx_seq_one_letter_code
_entity_poly.pdbx_strand_id
1 'polypeptide(L)'
;MSQEEIDATLGNKLSYQESTYAWNGNIIETNYQEETYSVDQMSDDFGIQASKLGIEEKEISHVTALTEGKFIGTCLYVLDETTLLVYYEGVFFEAKRIEEN
;
A
#
# COMPACT_ATOMS: atom_id res chain seq x y z
N MET A 1 11.06 5.85 -8.30
CA MET A 1 10.38 7.16 -8.43
C MET A 1 11.28 8.36 -8.23
N SER A 2 11.12 9.34 -9.11
CA SER A 2 11.61 10.72 -9.02
C SER A 2 10.62 11.60 -8.23
N GLN A 3 11.05 12.79 -7.78
CA GLN A 3 10.17 13.71 -7.02
C GLN A 3 8.91 14.09 -7.82
N GLU A 4 9.03 14.38 -9.12
CA GLU A 4 7.89 14.70 -9.99
C GLU A 4 6.83 13.58 -10.05
N GLU A 5 7.26 12.32 -10.02
CA GLU A 5 6.35 11.17 -10.03
C GLU A 5 5.65 11.02 -8.67
N ILE A 6 6.34 11.34 -7.58
CA ILE A 6 5.77 11.33 -6.23
C ILE A 6 4.68 12.41 -6.15
N ASP A 7 4.99 13.63 -6.58
CA ASP A 7 4.03 14.74 -6.61
C ASP A 7 2.81 14.44 -7.49
N ALA A 8 3.00 13.80 -8.65
CA ALA A 8 1.90 13.37 -9.51
C ALA A 8 1.06 12.24 -8.90
N THR A 9 1.64 11.47 -7.97
CA THR A 9 0.98 10.37 -7.28
C THR A 9 0.12 10.87 -6.13
N LEU A 10 0.58 11.92 -5.43
CA LEU A 10 -0.12 12.52 -4.30
C LEU A 10 -1.49 13.07 -4.72
N GLY A 11 -2.52 12.78 -3.92
CA GLY A 11 -3.89 13.20 -4.18
C GLY A 11 -4.68 12.30 -5.14
N ASN A 12 -4.05 11.28 -5.73
CA ASN A 12 -4.79 10.26 -6.49
C ASN A 12 -5.66 9.41 -5.57
N LYS A 13 -6.74 8.88 -6.14
CA LYS A 13 -7.63 7.93 -5.46
C LYS A 13 -7.34 6.52 -5.94
N LEU A 14 -7.24 5.62 -4.97
CA LEU A 14 -7.15 4.18 -5.15
C LEU A 14 -8.44 3.56 -4.62
N SER A 15 -9.01 2.62 -5.35
CA SER A 15 -10.20 1.91 -4.93
C SER A 15 -9.96 0.42 -5.05
N TYR A 16 -10.20 -0.30 -3.96
CA TYR A 16 -10.00 -1.75 -3.86
C TYR A 16 -11.36 -2.41 -3.64
N GLN A 17 -11.66 -3.44 -4.42
CA GLN A 17 -12.83 -4.32 -4.25
C GLN A 17 -12.35 -5.77 -4.24
N GLU A 18 -13.24 -6.72 -3.93
CA GLU A 18 -12.88 -8.14 -3.75
C GLU A 18 -12.04 -8.74 -4.89
N SER A 19 -12.32 -8.37 -6.15
CA SER A 19 -11.62 -8.90 -7.32
C SER A 19 -11.17 -7.83 -8.31
N THR A 20 -11.22 -6.56 -7.91
CA THR A 20 -10.83 -5.45 -8.77
C THR A 20 -10.06 -4.40 -8.00
N TYR A 21 -9.17 -3.74 -8.73
CA TYR A 21 -8.40 -2.59 -8.30
C TYR A 21 -8.69 -1.47 -9.29
N ALA A 22 -8.89 -0.25 -8.80
CA ALA A 22 -9.12 0.92 -9.61
C ALA A 22 -8.15 2.03 -9.25
N TRP A 23 -7.45 2.55 -10.27
CA TRP A 23 -6.55 3.68 -10.13
C TRP A 23 -6.74 4.68 -11.24
N ASN A 24 -7.01 5.93 -10.83
CA ASN A 24 -7.24 7.04 -11.74
C ASN A 24 -8.27 6.72 -12.84
N GLY A 25 -9.33 6.00 -12.47
CA GLY A 25 -10.41 5.57 -13.38
C GLY A 25 -10.14 4.30 -14.20
N ASN A 26 -8.94 3.71 -14.12
CA ASN A 26 -8.63 2.43 -14.77
C ASN A 26 -8.93 1.28 -13.82
N ILE A 27 -9.86 0.41 -14.19
CA ILE A 27 -10.23 -0.79 -13.43
C ILE A 27 -9.42 -1.97 -13.97
N ILE A 28 -8.78 -2.70 -13.07
CA ILE A 28 -7.94 -3.86 -13.34
C ILE A 28 -8.47 -5.01 -12.49
N GLU A 29 -8.68 -6.17 -13.10
CA GLU A 29 -8.98 -7.40 -12.36
C GLU A 29 -7.73 -7.86 -11.61
N THR A 30 -7.89 -8.17 -10.33
CA THR A 30 -6.81 -8.61 -9.47
C THR A 30 -7.35 -9.55 -8.39
N ASN A 31 -6.47 -10.39 -7.86
CA ASN A 31 -6.74 -11.08 -6.60
C ASN A 31 -5.88 -10.46 -5.51
N TYR A 32 -6.23 -10.67 -4.25
CA TYR A 32 -5.43 -10.21 -3.12
C TYR A 32 -4.96 -11.40 -2.31
N GLN A 33 -3.70 -11.38 -1.92
CA GLN A 33 -3.13 -12.32 -0.98
C GLN A 33 -2.77 -11.56 0.29
N GLU A 34 -3.34 -11.97 1.41
CA GLU A 34 -3.03 -11.43 2.73
C GLU A 34 -2.09 -12.38 3.48
N GLU A 35 -1.09 -11.81 4.13
CA GLU A 35 -0.16 -12.50 5.01
C GLU A 35 0.20 -11.63 6.21
N THR A 36 0.58 -12.27 7.31
CA THR A 36 1.13 -11.57 8.48
C THR A 36 2.60 -11.29 8.24
N TYR A 37 3.00 -10.04 8.43
CA TYR A 37 4.35 -9.58 8.19
C TYR A 37 4.92 -8.94 9.47
N SER A 38 6.08 -9.41 9.93
CA SER A 38 6.65 -8.93 11.19
C SER A 38 7.43 -7.62 11.00
N VAL A 39 7.39 -6.72 11.99
CA VAL A 39 8.13 -5.44 11.92
C VAL A 39 9.65 -5.62 11.89
N ASP A 40 10.16 -6.71 12.46
CA ASP A 40 11.58 -7.08 12.36
C ASP A 40 11.96 -7.40 10.91
N GLN A 41 11.10 -8.11 10.18
CA GLN A 41 11.32 -8.40 8.75
C GLN A 41 11.30 -7.12 7.92
N MET A 42 10.33 -6.23 8.18
CA MET A 42 10.25 -4.93 7.49
C MET A 42 11.53 -4.10 7.68
N SER A 43 12.07 -4.11 8.90
CA SER A 43 13.28 -3.36 9.21
C SER A 43 14.51 -3.92 8.50
N ASP A 44 14.57 -5.24 8.29
CA ASP A 44 15.62 -5.92 7.53
C ASP A 44 15.49 -5.69 6.02
N ASP A 45 14.28 -5.86 5.48
CA ASP A 45 13.97 -5.73 4.04
C ASP A 45 14.13 -4.29 3.52
N PHE A 46 13.65 -3.30 4.29
CA PHE A 46 13.61 -1.90 3.84
C PHE A 46 14.64 -1.00 4.52
N GLY A 47 15.34 -1.48 5.55
CA GLY A 47 16.31 -0.69 6.31
C GLY A 47 15.68 0.50 7.08
N ILE A 48 14.36 0.47 7.29
CA ILE A 48 13.61 1.50 8.01
C ILE A 48 12.89 0.90 9.21
N GLN A 49 12.92 1.58 10.34
CA GLN A 49 12.15 1.15 11.51
C GLN A 49 10.66 1.31 11.24
N ALA A 50 9.88 0.25 11.49
CA ALA A 50 8.43 0.24 11.29
C ALA A 50 7.71 1.41 12.01
N SER A 51 8.19 1.82 13.20
CA SER A 51 7.65 2.96 13.94
C SER A 51 7.79 4.30 13.22
N LYS A 52 8.73 4.44 12.27
CA LYS A 52 8.84 5.63 11.40
C LYS A 52 7.74 5.69 10.36
N LEU A 53 7.14 4.56 10.05
CA LEU A 53 6.01 4.41 9.13
C LEU A 53 4.66 4.45 9.87
N GLY A 54 4.65 4.69 11.19
CA GLY A 54 3.44 4.69 12.01
C GLY A 54 3.00 3.31 12.50
N ILE A 55 3.81 2.27 12.27
CA ILE A 55 3.50 0.92 12.73
C ILE A 55 3.94 0.78 14.20
N GLU A 56 2.97 0.67 15.11
CA GLU A 56 3.21 0.51 16.54
C GLU A 56 3.13 -0.95 17.00
N GLU A 57 2.44 -1.80 16.24
CA GLU A 57 2.30 -3.23 16.52
C GLU A 57 3.55 -4.03 16.12
N LYS A 58 3.68 -5.26 16.61
CA LYS A 58 4.80 -6.15 16.26
C LYS A 58 4.62 -6.86 14.92
N GLU A 59 3.38 -6.93 14.47
CA GLU A 59 2.97 -7.62 13.26
C GLU A 59 1.98 -6.71 12.52
N ILE A 60 2.02 -6.75 11.20
CA ILE A 60 1.14 -5.98 10.33
C ILE A 60 0.59 -6.89 9.23
N SER A 61 -0.66 -6.68 8.82
CA SER A 61 -1.21 -7.38 7.66
C SER A 61 -0.60 -6.79 6.39
N HIS A 62 0.11 -7.63 5.64
CA HIS A 62 0.61 -7.33 4.32
C HIS A 62 -0.33 -7.92 3.28
N VAL A 63 -0.84 -7.08 2.38
CA VAL A 63 -1.74 -7.46 1.30
C VAL A 63 -1.04 -7.19 -0.03
N THR A 64 -0.94 -8.23 -0.86
CA THR A 64 -0.37 -8.15 -2.20
C THR A 64 -1.46 -8.33 -3.26
N ALA A 65 -1.57 -7.38 -4.20
CA ALA A 65 -2.42 -7.50 -5.37
C ALA A 65 -1.73 -8.37 -6.44
N LEU A 66 -2.33 -9.52 -6.75
CA LEU A 66 -1.86 -10.48 -7.74
C LEU A 66 -2.37 -10.08 -9.13
N THR A 67 -1.53 -9.37 -9.86
CA THR A 67 -1.84 -8.75 -11.15
C THR A 67 -0.61 -8.74 -12.05
N GLU A 68 -0.81 -8.67 -13.37
CA GLU A 68 0.30 -8.57 -14.32
C GLU A 68 0.82 -7.13 -14.40
N GLY A 69 2.06 -6.92 -13.95
CA GLY A 69 2.75 -5.63 -14.00
C GLY A 69 3.11 -5.08 -12.62
N LYS A 70 3.86 -3.97 -12.61
CA LYS A 70 4.18 -3.23 -11.37
C LYS A 70 3.40 -1.92 -11.36
N PHE A 71 2.40 -1.81 -10.50
CA PHE A 71 1.66 -0.56 -10.33
C PHE A 71 1.57 -0.17 -8.85
N ILE A 72 1.19 1.08 -8.61
CA ILE A 72 1.05 1.60 -7.25
C ILE A 72 -0.10 0.91 -6.53
N GLY A 73 0.12 0.36 -5.34
CA GLY A 73 -0.93 -0.38 -4.63
C GLY A 73 -0.90 -1.89 -4.87
N THR A 74 0.18 -2.40 -5.48
CA THR A 74 0.48 -3.84 -5.47
C THR A 74 0.85 -4.33 -4.08
N CYS A 75 1.62 -3.57 -3.30
CA CYS A 75 2.01 -3.93 -1.94
C CYS A 75 1.39 -2.95 -0.95
N LEU A 76 0.60 -3.50 -0.02
CA LEU A 76 -0.20 -2.76 0.95
C LEU A 76 0.09 -3.27 2.35
N TYR A 77 0.25 -2.37 3.32
CA TYR A 77 0.34 -2.71 4.73
C TYR A 77 -0.79 -2.03 5.48
N VAL A 78 -1.58 -2.81 6.23
CA VAL A 78 -2.74 -2.32 6.94
C VAL A 78 -2.31 -1.78 8.31
N LEU A 79 -2.28 -0.47 8.47
CA LEU A 79 -1.93 0.16 9.76
C LEU A 79 -3.11 0.10 10.74
N ASP A 80 -4.29 0.47 10.26
CA ASP A 80 -5.53 0.49 11.02
C ASP A 80 -6.74 0.37 10.08
N GLU A 81 -7.97 0.43 10.62
CA GLU A 81 -9.22 0.31 9.84
C GLU A 81 -9.42 1.39 8.76
N THR A 82 -8.66 2.48 8.85
CA THR A 82 -8.76 3.67 7.98
C THR A 82 -7.45 4.04 7.29
N THR A 83 -6.31 3.49 7.70
CA THR A 83 -5.00 3.85 7.14
C THR A 83 -4.30 2.64 6.54
N LEU A 84 -3.81 2.81 5.31
CA LEU A 84 -2.99 1.85 4.60
C LEU A 84 -1.65 2.50 4.22
N LEU A 85 -0.58 1.72 4.25
CA LEU A 85 0.69 2.10 3.63
C LEU A 85 0.81 1.38 2.30
N VAL A 86 1.07 2.14 1.25
CA VAL A 86 1.32 1.62 -0.09
C VAL A 86 2.81 1.70 -0.37
N TYR A 87 3.45 0.55 -0.60
CA TYR A 87 4.84 0.52 -1.04
C TYR A 87 4.92 0.47 -2.57
N TYR A 88 5.63 1.43 -3.16
CA TYR A 88 5.88 1.45 -4.58
C TYR A 88 7.24 2.07 -4.90
N GLU A 89 8.07 1.35 -5.66
CA GLU A 89 9.39 1.80 -6.13
C GLU A 89 10.30 2.46 -5.07
N GLY A 90 10.37 1.87 -3.86
CA GLY A 90 11.23 2.38 -2.79
C GLY A 90 10.63 3.52 -1.97
N VAL A 91 9.37 3.88 -2.22
CA VAL A 91 8.65 4.94 -1.51
C VAL A 91 7.42 4.34 -0.83
N PHE A 92 7.18 4.78 0.40
CA PHE A 92 5.94 4.50 1.14
C PHE A 92 4.98 5.68 1.02
N PHE A 93 3.76 5.41 0.59
CA PHE A 93 2.67 6.37 0.55
C PHE A 93 1.65 6.02 1.63
N GLU A 94 1.25 7.02 2.40
CA GLU A 94 0.11 6.89 3.31
C GLU A 94 -1.19 7.10 2.54
N ALA A 95 -2.05 6.09 2.53
CA ALA A 95 -3.38 6.14 1.96
C ALA A 95 -4.42 6.11 3.09
N LYS A 96 -5.32 7.09 3.09
CA LYS A 96 -6.44 7.14 4.03
C LYS A 96 -7.72 6.74 3.34
N ARG A 97 -8.54 5.97 4.05
CA ARG A 97 -9.89 5.64 3.63
C ARG A 97 -10.66 6.94 3.46
N ILE A 98 -11.15 7.15 2.25
CA ILE A 98 -12.08 8.22 1.94
C ILE A 98 -13.47 7.60 2.10
N GLU A 99 -14.18 7.94 3.16
CA GLU A 99 -15.61 7.64 3.23
C GLU A 99 -16.32 8.52 2.19
N GLU A 100 -16.77 7.92 1.09
CA GLU A 100 -17.72 8.57 0.19
C GLU A 100 -19.09 8.57 0.89
N ASN A 101 -19.54 9.77 1.25
CA ASN A 101 -20.83 10.06 1.89
C ASN A 101 -21.91 10.25 0.80
#